data_AF-A0A3B8PYN0-F1
#
_entry.id   AF-A0A3B8PYN0-F1
#
_cell.length_a   1.000
_cell.length_b   1.000
_cell.length_c   1.000
_cell.angle_alpha   90.00
_cell.angle_beta   90.00
_cell.angle_gamma   90.00
#
_symmetry.space_group_name_H-M   'P 1'
#
loop_
_entity.id
_entity.type
_entity.pdbx_description
1 polymer ?
#
loop_
_entity_poly.entity_id
_entity_poly.type
_entity_poly.pdbx_seq_one_letter_code
_entity_poly.pdbx_strand_id
1 'polypeptide(L)'
;NTVVVVEHEASVMRAADQLVALGPGHGDAGGPVVFQGSPTALTDATSSLTADYLLGRRQIRAARQREVTMEPTAKPAGDEVSFAAENPVPYRAEARIESVRRLDPRIRIGAELLSPAADRRTALGASQDHGWLRLRGATAHNLRQLAVDIPLRRLVCLTGVSGSGKTTLVREVLLPLLQQKLAGAGATGPTSLEDEVDSESREEAWAGLHSADLDGWQSLGAVVLVDQSSLGRTPRSNPAVYVGAFDDIREVFAASPEAQDRGLAPGAFSFNSAQGQCERCRGAGFEKIEMQFLSDVFVRCPVCQGRRYREHILEVKIRPPSETSLGRPDAWSIDDVLAAPVEDAREFFAGFRDSKAARRAVAKLTLLCEVGLGYLRVGQPVNTLSGGESQRLKLVSHLAESAAAISGGGAPRKDATEALAGAVTRPTFFLFDEPTTGLHFDDVRVLLAVFQRLVDAGHSVLVIEHNLDVIRAADWILDLGPDAGDEGGQLVVAGTPAQVAACEHSHTGQFLREGGG
;
A
#
# COMPACT_ATOMS: atom_id res chain seq x y z
N ASN A 1 -14.19 -34.57 -7.95
CA ASN A 1 -14.58 -33.31 -7.28
C ASN A 1 -14.45 -32.18 -8.27
N THR A 2 -15.32 -31.18 -8.18
CA THR A 2 -15.10 -29.90 -8.88
C THR A 2 -14.24 -29.04 -7.97
N VAL A 3 -13.12 -28.53 -8.48
CA VAL A 3 -12.24 -27.62 -7.76
C VAL A 3 -12.44 -26.23 -8.33
N VAL A 4 -12.88 -25.29 -7.49
CA VAL A 4 -13.02 -23.88 -7.83
C VAL A 4 -11.94 -23.12 -7.08
N VAL A 5 -11.05 -22.46 -7.82
CA VAL A 5 -9.92 -21.70 -7.26
C VAL A 5 -10.09 -20.25 -7.68
N VAL A 6 -10.05 -19.34 -6.70
CA VAL A 6 -9.91 -17.90 -6.97
C VAL A 6 -8.42 -17.63 -7.02
N GLU A 7 -7.89 -17.20 -8.17
CA GLU A 7 -6.46 -16.92 -8.29
C GLU A 7 -6.09 -15.76 -9.20
N HIS A 8 -4.86 -15.26 -9.04
CA HIS A 8 -4.24 -14.17 -9.78
C HIS A 8 -2.92 -14.57 -10.47
N GLU A 9 -2.32 -15.72 -10.15
CA GLU A 9 -1.09 -16.20 -10.76
C GLU A 9 -1.31 -16.69 -12.20
N ALA A 10 -0.52 -16.14 -13.11
CA ALA A 10 -0.64 -16.42 -14.54
C ALA A 10 -0.37 -17.89 -14.90
N SER A 11 0.48 -18.60 -14.14
CA SER A 11 0.80 -20.01 -14.38
C SER A 11 -0.43 -20.90 -14.11
N VAL A 12 -1.09 -20.69 -12.96
CA VAL A 12 -2.31 -21.40 -12.54
C VAL A 12 -3.44 -21.12 -13.51
N MET A 13 -3.63 -19.85 -13.91
CA MET A 13 -4.66 -19.49 -14.89
C MET A 13 -4.46 -20.21 -16.24
N ARG A 14 -3.21 -20.30 -16.73
CA ARG A 14 -2.91 -20.98 -17.99
C ARG A 14 -3.11 -22.50 -17.91
N ALA A 15 -2.96 -23.08 -16.72
CA ALA A 15 -3.14 -24.50 -16.48
C ALA A 15 -4.61 -24.92 -16.21
N ALA A 16 -5.51 -23.96 -16.00
CA ALA A 16 -6.90 -24.24 -15.66
C ALA A 16 -7.69 -24.86 -16.84
N ASP A 17 -8.58 -25.80 -16.55
CA ASP A 17 -9.50 -26.37 -17.55
C ASP A 17 -10.53 -25.33 -18.03
N GLN A 18 -10.98 -24.46 -17.11
CA GLN A 18 -11.95 -23.39 -17.32
C GLN A 18 -11.53 -22.17 -16.52
N LEU A 19 -11.58 -21.01 -17.17
CA LEU A 19 -11.39 -19.70 -16.56
C LEU A 19 -12.73 -18.96 -16.55
N VAL A 20 -12.98 -18.28 -15.44
CA VAL A 20 -14.09 -17.33 -15.28
C VAL A 20 -13.49 -16.02 -14.81
N ALA A 21 -13.60 -14.96 -15.63
CA ALA A 21 -13.16 -13.63 -15.26
C ALA A 21 -14.37 -12.75 -14.98
N LEU A 22 -14.33 -12.06 -13.83
CA LEU A 22 -15.33 -11.05 -13.44
C LEU A 22 -14.77 -9.65 -13.72
N GLY A 23 -15.64 -8.69 -14.00
CA GLY A 23 -15.22 -7.32 -14.27
C GLY A 23 -16.36 -6.43 -14.77
N PRO A 24 -16.07 -5.35 -15.52
CA PRO A 24 -14.74 -4.91 -15.99
C PRO A 24 -13.86 -4.24 -14.93
N GLY A 25 -14.40 -3.87 -13.76
CA GLY A 25 -13.64 -3.22 -12.68
C GLY A 25 -14.02 -3.75 -11.30
N HIS A 26 -13.68 -2.98 -10.27
CA HIS A 26 -13.95 -3.29 -8.86
C HIS A 26 -15.23 -2.61 -8.37
N GLY A 27 -15.71 -3.02 -7.18
CA GLY A 27 -16.89 -2.40 -6.56
C GLY A 27 -18.14 -2.47 -7.44
N ASP A 28 -18.83 -1.33 -7.58
CA ASP A 28 -20.08 -1.24 -8.35
C ASP A 28 -19.85 -1.41 -9.88
N ALA A 29 -18.60 -1.30 -10.35
CA ALA A 29 -18.22 -1.58 -11.75
C ALA A 29 -17.83 -3.06 -11.98
N GLY A 30 -17.85 -3.90 -10.94
CA GLY A 30 -17.58 -5.33 -11.01
C GLY A 30 -18.86 -6.18 -10.90
N GLY A 31 -18.69 -7.51 -10.94
CA GLY A 31 -19.78 -8.48 -10.75
C GLY A 31 -20.18 -9.27 -12.01
N PRO A 32 -20.35 -8.64 -13.19
CA PRO A 32 -20.58 -9.37 -14.43
C PRO A 32 -19.43 -10.31 -14.81
N VAL A 33 -19.78 -11.44 -15.44
CA VAL A 33 -18.82 -12.32 -16.11
C VAL A 33 -18.39 -11.66 -17.42
N VAL A 34 -17.13 -11.27 -17.51
CA VAL A 34 -16.54 -10.65 -18.72
C VAL A 34 -15.89 -11.67 -19.64
N PHE A 35 -15.57 -12.86 -19.11
CA PHE A 35 -15.09 -14.00 -19.89
C PHE A 35 -15.38 -15.32 -19.16
N GLN A 36 -15.75 -16.34 -19.92
CA GLN A 36 -15.84 -17.72 -19.44
C GLN A 36 -15.47 -18.68 -20.56
N GLY A 37 -14.48 -19.55 -20.32
CA GLY A 37 -14.03 -20.53 -21.31
C GLY A 37 -12.67 -21.12 -20.96
N SER A 38 -12.10 -21.91 -21.87
CA SER A 38 -10.74 -22.41 -21.71
C SER A 38 -9.70 -21.28 -21.84
N PRO A 39 -8.52 -21.39 -21.22
CA PRO A 39 -7.44 -20.40 -21.39
C PRO A 39 -7.05 -20.15 -22.85
N THR A 40 -7.18 -21.16 -23.71
CA THR A 40 -6.92 -21.04 -25.16
C THR A 40 -7.88 -20.10 -25.88
N ALA A 41 -9.07 -19.84 -25.34
CA ALA A 41 -10.06 -18.93 -25.91
C ALA A 41 -9.89 -17.48 -25.43
N LEU A 42 -8.88 -17.17 -24.61
CA LEU A 42 -8.63 -15.82 -24.08
C LEU A 42 -8.39 -14.78 -25.19
N THR A 43 -7.92 -15.19 -26.37
CA THR A 43 -7.69 -14.28 -27.50
C THR A 43 -8.93 -13.49 -27.89
N ASP A 44 -10.13 -14.06 -27.70
CA ASP A 44 -11.40 -13.45 -28.08
C ASP A 44 -11.96 -12.54 -26.96
N ALA A 45 -11.37 -12.58 -25.77
CA ALA A 45 -11.81 -11.86 -24.58
C ALA A 45 -11.31 -10.39 -24.55
N THR A 46 -11.82 -9.56 -25.45
CA THR A 46 -11.39 -8.14 -25.60
C THR A 46 -11.85 -7.21 -24.47
N SER A 47 -12.86 -7.61 -23.69
CA SER A 47 -13.38 -6.87 -22.54
C SER A 47 -12.79 -7.31 -21.19
N SER A 48 -11.92 -8.33 -21.19
CA SER A 48 -11.35 -8.90 -19.97
C SER A 48 -9.99 -8.29 -19.68
N LEU A 49 -9.88 -7.58 -18.56
CA LEU A 49 -8.61 -7.02 -18.09
C LEU A 49 -7.59 -8.12 -17.81
N THR A 50 -8.02 -9.26 -17.27
CA THR A 50 -7.17 -10.43 -17.04
C THR A 50 -6.62 -10.98 -18.36
N ALA A 51 -7.44 -11.06 -19.41
CA ALA A 51 -6.98 -11.50 -20.73
C ALA A 51 -5.94 -10.53 -21.31
N ASP A 52 -6.12 -9.21 -21.12
CA ASP A 52 -5.16 -8.22 -21.56
C ASP A 52 -3.76 -8.44 -20.96
N TYR A 53 -3.68 -8.79 -19.66
CA TYR A 53 -2.39 -9.10 -19.01
C TYR A 53 -1.83 -10.46 -19.44
N LEU A 54 -2.66 -11.51 -19.49
CA LEU A 54 -2.20 -12.85 -19.86
C LEU A 54 -1.67 -12.95 -21.31
N LEU A 55 -2.26 -12.15 -22.21
CA LEU A 55 -1.87 -12.05 -23.62
C LEU A 55 -0.82 -10.96 -23.89
N GLY A 56 -0.38 -10.23 -22.86
CA GLY A 56 0.62 -9.16 -22.99
C GLY A 56 0.13 -7.89 -23.70
N ARG A 57 -1.19 -7.72 -23.90
CA ARG A 57 -1.78 -6.45 -24.39
C ARG A 57 -1.61 -5.33 -23.36
N ARG A 58 -1.58 -5.69 -22.08
CA ARG A 58 -1.15 -4.85 -20.96
C ARG A 58 0.00 -5.53 -20.23
N GLN A 59 0.91 -4.72 -19.72
CA GLN A 59 2.07 -5.18 -18.96
C GLN A 59 2.38 -4.18 -17.85
N ILE A 60 2.87 -4.70 -16.72
CA ILE A 60 3.45 -3.88 -15.67
C ILE A 60 4.81 -3.43 -16.16
N ARG A 61 4.93 -2.17 -16.57
CA ARG A 61 6.20 -1.62 -17.01
C ARG A 61 7.16 -1.56 -15.84
N ALA A 62 8.40 -2.00 -16.04
CA ALA A 62 9.47 -1.82 -15.08
C ALA A 62 9.59 -0.32 -14.74
N ALA A 63 9.51 0.00 -13.45
CA ALA A 63 9.73 1.35 -12.97
C ALA A 63 11.18 1.78 -13.27
N ARG A 64 11.43 3.09 -13.22
CA ARG A 64 12.80 3.61 -13.34
C ARG A 64 13.63 3.07 -12.18
N GLN A 65 14.55 2.15 -12.46
CA GLN A 65 15.49 1.65 -11.46
C GLN A 65 16.43 2.77 -11.03
N ARG A 66 16.53 2.98 -9.71
CA ARG A 66 17.46 3.93 -9.10
C ARG A 66 18.83 3.27 -8.99
N GLU A 67 19.86 4.02 -9.38
CA GLU A 67 21.24 3.54 -9.29
C GLU A 67 21.62 3.24 -7.83
N VAL A 68 22.24 2.08 -7.61
CA VAL A 68 22.76 1.67 -6.30
C VAL A 68 24.28 1.68 -6.40
N THR A 69 24.92 2.66 -5.77
CA THR A 69 26.37 2.71 -5.65
C THR A 69 26.80 1.89 -4.45
N MET A 70 27.55 0.82 -4.69
CA MET A 70 28.24 0.11 -3.61
C MET A 70 29.39 1.01 -3.12
N GLU A 71 29.42 1.33 -1.82
CA GLU A 71 30.69 1.73 -1.21
C GLU A 71 31.65 0.54 -1.36
N PRO A 72 32.91 0.73 -1.80
CA PRO A 72 33.90 -0.32 -1.74
C PRO A 72 34.06 -0.72 -0.27
N THR A 73 33.49 -1.85 0.13
CA THR A 73 33.69 -2.41 1.45
C THR A 73 35.19 -2.69 1.61
N ALA A 74 35.78 -2.23 2.71
CA ALA A 74 37.12 -2.64 3.08
C ALA A 74 37.17 -4.17 3.06
N LYS A 75 38.11 -4.73 2.29
CA LYS A 75 38.30 -6.18 2.11
C LYS A 75 38.10 -6.90 3.45
N PRO A 76 37.28 -7.98 3.50
CA PRO A 76 37.32 -8.86 4.65
C PRO A 76 38.74 -9.43 4.76
N ALA A 77 39.33 -9.33 5.94
CA ALA A 77 40.58 -10.01 6.25
C ALA A 77 40.26 -11.50 6.43
N GLY A 78 40.57 -12.32 5.42
CA GLY A 78 40.53 -13.78 5.56
C GLY A 78 40.01 -14.50 4.32
N ASP A 79 40.98 -15.14 3.64
CA ASP A 79 40.92 -16.26 2.69
C ASP A 79 40.17 -16.14 1.35
N GLU A 80 40.95 -16.50 0.32
CA GLU A 80 40.71 -16.33 -1.11
C GLU A 80 39.54 -17.19 -1.61
N VAL A 81 38.56 -16.56 -2.26
CA VAL A 81 37.94 -17.11 -3.47
C VAL A 81 37.86 -15.99 -4.50
N SER A 82 38.70 -16.09 -5.52
CA SER A 82 38.77 -15.15 -6.63
C SER A 82 37.58 -15.33 -7.59
N PHE A 83 36.76 -14.30 -7.75
CA PHE A 83 35.96 -14.13 -8.97
C PHE A 83 36.46 -12.90 -9.71
N ALA A 84 36.94 -13.10 -10.94
CA ALA A 84 37.52 -12.08 -11.78
C ALA A 84 36.46 -11.03 -12.15
N ALA A 85 36.75 -9.76 -11.83
CA ALA A 85 36.00 -8.62 -12.32
C ALA A 85 36.39 -8.35 -13.78
N GLU A 86 35.46 -8.51 -14.71
CA GLU A 86 35.57 -7.93 -16.04
C GLU A 86 34.70 -6.67 -16.14
N ASN A 87 35.29 -5.64 -16.74
CA ASN A 87 34.85 -4.24 -16.76
C ASN A 87 33.40 -4.01 -17.24
N PRO A 88 32.70 -2.98 -16.73
CA PRO A 88 31.38 -2.60 -17.22
C PRO A 88 31.45 -2.01 -18.63
N VAL A 89 30.69 -2.59 -19.56
CA VAL A 89 30.45 -2.05 -20.90
C VAL A 89 29.31 -1.02 -20.83
N PRO A 90 29.46 0.22 -21.31
CA PRO A 90 28.38 1.21 -21.28
C PRO A 90 27.32 0.88 -22.35
N TYR A 91 26.12 0.53 -21.93
CA TYR A 91 24.96 0.37 -22.80
C TYR A 91 24.36 1.75 -23.16
N ARG A 92 24.38 2.11 -24.45
CA ARG A 92 23.70 3.30 -24.99
C ARG A 92 22.29 2.91 -25.44
N ALA A 93 21.27 3.45 -24.78
CA ALA A 93 19.89 3.35 -25.24
C ALA A 93 19.58 4.50 -26.21
N GLU A 94 19.70 4.26 -27.52
CA GLU A 94 19.07 5.07 -28.56
C GLU A 94 18.04 4.23 -29.31
N ALA A 95 16.75 4.48 -29.07
CA ALA A 95 15.68 4.01 -29.96
C ALA A 95 14.43 4.91 -29.87
N ARG A 96 14.34 5.82 -30.83
CA ARG A 96 13.18 6.32 -31.58
C ARG A 96 11.81 6.38 -30.86
N ILE A 97 11.41 7.61 -30.53
CA ILE A 97 10.01 8.01 -30.40
C ILE A 97 9.48 8.36 -31.79
N GLU A 98 8.59 7.55 -32.35
CA GLU A 98 7.75 8.01 -33.45
C GLU A 98 6.32 7.41 -33.37
N SER A 99 5.38 8.32 -33.09
CA SER A 99 3.95 8.31 -33.41
C SER A 99 3.07 7.11 -33.02
N VAL A 100 2.33 7.26 -31.92
CA VAL A 100 0.92 6.82 -31.83
C VAL A 100 0.09 7.94 -31.17
N ARG A 101 -0.46 8.82 -32.01
CA ARG A 101 -1.58 9.71 -31.64
C ARG A 101 -2.87 9.04 -32.10
N ARG A 102 -3.73 8.65 -31.14
CA ARG A 102 -5.21 8.71 -31.17
C ARG A 102 -5.75 7.98 -29.93
N LEU A 103 -6.09 8.74 -28.88
CA LEU A 103 -6.88 8.28 -27.74
C LEU A 103 -8.19 9.09 -27.66
N ASP A 104 -9.20 8.42 -27.12
CA ASP A 104 -10.63 8.75 -27.01
C ASP A 104 -10.92 10.15 -26.40
N PRO A 105 -11.88 10.95 -26.94
CA PRO A 105 -12.22 12.28 -26.43
C PRO A 105 -12.82 12.36 -25.02
N ARG A 106 -13.22 11.24 -24.40
CA ARG A 106 -13.86 11.24 -23.06
C ARG A 106 -12.87 11.22 -21.89
N ILE A 107 -11.57 11.05 -22.14
CA ILE A 107 -10.49 11.13 -21.14
C ILE A 107 -9.81 12.51 -21.25
N ARG A 108 -10.56 13.59 -20.98
CA ARG A 108 -10.04 14.97 -21.07
C ARG A 108 -10.18 15.81 -19.80
N ILE A 109 -10.59 15.23 -18.68
CA ILE A 109 -10.53 15.90 -17.38
C ILE A 109 -9.71 15.02 -16.45
N GLY A 110 -8.42 15.34 -16.33
CA GLY A 110 -7.43 14.57 -15.57
C GLY A 110 -6.01 14.69 -16.14
N ALA A 111 -5.86 14.95 -17.44
CA ALA A 111 -4.55 15.07 -18.10
C ALA A 111 -3.80 16.39 -17.79
N GLU A 112 -4.47 17.45 -17.31
CA GLU A 112 -3.80 18.74 -17.02
C GLU A 112 -3.19 18.82 -15.61
N LEU A 113 -3.53 17.90 -14.70
CA LEU A 113 -2.81 17.69 -13.43
C LEU A 113 -1.75 16.58 -13.53
N LEU A 114 -1.66 15.91 -14.69
CA LEU A 114 -0.66 14.90 -15.06
C LEU A 114 0.50 15.48 -15.87
N SER A 115 0.69 16.81 -15.86
CA SER A 115 1.99 17.35 -16.21
C SER A 115 2.99 16.85 -15.16
N PRO A 116 4.07 16.14 -15.55
CA PRO A 116 5.16 15.96 -14.61
C PRO A 116 5.56 17.36 -14.15
N ALA A 117 5.79 17.54 -12.85
CA ALA A 117 6.60 18.64 -12.34
C ALA A 117 8.04 18.50 -12.89
N ALA A 118 8.18 18.58 -14.21
CA ALA A 118 9.41 18.47 -14.96
C ALA A 118 10.32 19.69 -14.72
N ASP A 119 9.78 20.78 -14.17
CA ASP A 119 10.52 22.02 -13.91
C ASP A 119 10.87 22.28 -12.44
N ARG A 120 10.79 21.27 -11.56
CA ARG A 120 11.34 21.38 -10.18
C ARG A 120 12.33 20.28 -9.82
N ARG A 121 12.91 19.61 -10.82
CA ARG A 121 13.90 18.53 -10.66
C ARG A 121 15.37 18.99 -10.66
N THR A 122 15.63 20.29 -10.63
CA THR A 122 16.98 20.86 -10.60
C THR A 122 17.51 21.18 -9.19
N ALA A 123 16.81 20.80 -8.11
CA ALA A 123 17.22 21.15 -6.73
C ALA A 123 17.45 19.98 -5.76
N LEU A 124 17.23 18.72 -6.17
CA LEU A 124 17.59 17.54 -5.37
C LEU A 124 18.49 16.65 -6.24
N GLY A 125 19.80 16.74 -5.98
CA GLY A 125 20.86 16.27 -6.85
C GLY A 125 20.78 14.79 -7.23
N ALA A 126 21.10 14.51 -8.49
CA ALA A 126 21.54 13.20 -8.94
C ALA A 126 22.82 12.81 -8.19
N SER A 127 22.89 11.56 -7.73
CA SER A 127 23.98 10.99 -6.93
C SER A 127 24.18 11.63 -5.55
N GLN A 128 23.38 11.19 -4.58
CA GLN A 128 23.83 11.18 -3.18
C GLN A 128 23.70 9.76 -2.67
N ASP A 129 24.82 9.20 -2.20
CA ASP A 129 24.82 7.96 -1.45
C ASP A 129 23.89 8.14 -0.24
N HIS A 130 22.86 7.30 -0.15
CA HIS A 130 21.84 7.42 0.89
C HIS A 130 22.12 6.51 2.10
N GLY A 131 23.28 5.85 2.10
CA GLY A 131 23.72 4.95 3.16
C GLY A 131 23.15 3.54 3.01
N TRP A 132 23.71 2.64 3.82
CA TRP A 132 23.39 1.22 3.83
C TRP A 132 23.00 0.80 5.25
N LEU A 133 21.95 0.00 5.38
CA LEU A 133 21.66 -0.75 6.58
C LEU A 133 22.41 -2.08 6.51
N ARG A 134 23.31 -2.34 7.46
CA ARG A 134 24.18 -3.52 7.43
C ARG A 134 23.86 -4.41 8.60
N LEU A 135 23.35 -5.61 8.30
CA LEU A 135 23.10 -6.66 9.28
C LEU A 135 24.24 -7.67 9.24
N ARG A 136 24.74 -8.07 10.41
CA ARG A 136 25.82 -9.06 10.55
C ARG A 136 25.47 -10.08 11.62
N GLY A 137 25.77 -11.36 11.38
CA GLY A 137 25.69 -12.41 12.40
C GLY A 137 24.28 -12.86 12.78
N ALA A 138 23.30 -12.74 11.86
CA ALA A 138 21.93 -13.18 12.14
C ALA A 138 21.81 -14.71 12.22
N THR A 139 21.28 -15.24 13.33
CA THR A 139 21.22 -16.69 13.60
C THR A 139 19.83 -17.19 14.03
N ALA A 140 18.77 -16.40 13.84
CA ALA A 140 17.41 -16.82 14.20
C ALA A 140 16.94 -18.00 13.32
N HIS A 141 16.28 -19.00 13.91
CA HIS A 141 15.83 -20.23 13.22
C HIS A 141 16.92 -20.87 12.34
N ASN A 142 16.69 -20.93 11.02
CA ASN A 142 17.60 -21.55 10.07
C ASN A 142 18.65 -20.58 9.49
N LEU A 143 18.70 -19.32 9.94
CA LEU A 143 19.68 -18.34 9.46
C LEU A 143 21.11 -18.73 9.88
N ARG A 144 22.03 -18.78 8.91
CA ARG A 144 23.41 -19.27 9.11
C ARG A 144 24.41 -18.13 9.24
N GLN A 145 24.39 -17.43 10.39
CA GLN A 145 25.22 -16.23 10.65
C GLN A 145 25.09 -15.18 9.52
N LEU A 146 23.86 -15.00 9.04
CA LEU A 146 23.55 -14.23 7.85
C LEU A 146 24.09 -12.80 7.95
N ALA A 147 24.75 -12.36 6.89
CA ALA A 147 25.19 -10.99 6.69
C ALA A 147 24.56 -10.42 5.42
N VAL A 148 23.86 -9.28 5.53
CA VAL A 148 23.21 -8.61 4.41
C VAL A 148 23.41 -7.11 4.47
N ASP A 149 23.58 -6.51 3.30
CA ASP A 149 23.66 -5.07 3.09
C ASP A 149 22.43 -4.60 2.33
N ILE A 150 21.66 -3.71 2.94
CA ILE A 150 20.40 -3.20 2.41
C ILE A 150 20.59 -1.71 2.05
N PRO A 151 20.52 -1.33 0.77
CA PRO A 151 20.66 0.08 0.39
C PRO A 151 19.44 0.87 0.85
N LEU A 152 19.67 2.02 1.48
CA LEU A 152 18.59 2.90 1.93
C LEU A 152 18.07 3.77 0.79
N ARG A 153 16.82 4.24 0.93
CA ARG A 153 16.09 5.02 -0.07
C ARG A 153 15.98 4.32 -1.42
N ARG A 154 15.77 3.02 -1.37
CA ARG A 154 15.57 2.14 -2.53
C ARG A 154 14.37 1.24 -2.30
N LEU A 155 13.82 0.72 -3.39
CA LEU A 155 12.92 -0.43 -3.37
C LEU A 155 13.76 -1.70 -3.38
N VAL A 156 13.85 -2.36 -2.22
CA VAL A 156 14.61 -3.61 -2.04
C VAL A 156 13.64 -4.78 -1.99
N CYS A 157 13.89 -5.82 -2.76
CA CYS A 157 13.10 -7.04 -2.75
C CYS A 157 13.88 -8.17 -2.06
N LEU A 158 13.26 -8.82 -1.09
CA LEU A 158 13.77 -10.03 -0.45
C LEU A 158 13.09 -11.24 -1.09
N THR A 159 13.87 -12.06 -1.79
CA THR A 159 13.42 -13.24 -2.54
C THR A 159 14.05 -14.52 -1.99
N GLY A 160 13.68 -15.67 -2.56
CA GLY A 160 14.13 -16.98 -2.13
C GLY A 160 12.97 -17.96 -1.98
N VAL A 161 13.23 -19.27 -2.00
CA VAL A 161 12.19 -20.32 -1.88
C VAL A 161 11.43 -20.23 -0.55
N SER A 162 10.24 -20.84 -0.47
CA SER A 162 9.50 -20.91 0.80
C SER A 162 10.32 -21.66 1.85
N GLY A 163 10.39 -21.14 3.08
CA GLY A 163 11.24 -21.71 4.14
C GLY A 163 12.73 -21.35 4.09
N SER A 164 13.18 -20.50 3.16
CA SER A 164 14.58 -20.01 3.09
C SER A 164 14.99 -19.04 4.20
N GLY A 165 14.03 -18.53 5.00
CA GLY A 165 14.29 -17.60 6.12
C GLY A 165 13.88 -16.14 5.88
N LYS A 166 13.15 -15.82 4.80
CA LYS A 166 12.71 -14.45 4.47
C LYS A 166 11.90 -13.77 5.59
N THR A 167 10.83 -14.43 6.05
CA THR A 167 9.95 -13.91 7.11
C THR A 167 10.68 -13.80 8.44
N THR A 168 11.53 -14.78 8.78
CA THR A 168 12.40 -14.73 9.97
C THR A 168 13.33 -13.52 9.93
N LEU A 169 14.01 -13.28 8.80
CA LEU A 169 14.87 -12.11 8.64
C LEU A 169 14.12 -10.79 8.87
N VAL A 170 12.90 -10.64 8.33
CA VAL A 170 12.14 -9.39 8.43
C VAL A 170 11.47 -9.22 9.79
N ARG A 171 10.67 -10.21 10.21
CA ARG A 171 9.79 -10.09 11.39
C ARG A 171 10.51 -10.35 12.70
N GLU A 172 11.48 -11.25 12.71
CA GLU A 172 12.14 -11.70 13.95
C GLU A 172 13.55 -11.13 14.12
N VAL A 173 14.16 -10.60 13.06
CA VAL A 173 15.49 -9.98 13.15
C VAL A 173 15.42 -8.48 12.89
N LEU A 174 15.14 -8.05 11.66
CA LEU A 174 15.24 -6.64 11.27
C LEU A 174 14.26 -5.75 12.03
N LEU A 175 12.98 -6.12 12.08
CA LEU A 175 11.95 -5.33 12.76
C LEU A 175 12.27 -5.09 14.25
N PRO A 176 12.45 -6.13 15.09
CA PRO A 176 12.75 -5.95 16.51
C PRO A 176 14.07 -5.22 16.77
N LEU A 177 15.14 -5.48 15.98
CA LEU A 177 16.40 -4.74 16.11
C LEU A 177 16.23 -3.25 15.82
N LEU A 178 15.53 -2.90 14.72
CA LEU A 178 15.26 -1.51 14.37
C LEU A 178 14.40 -0.83 15.42
N GLN A 179 13.33 -1.49 15.90
CA GLN A 179 12.48 -0.96 16.96
C GLN A 179 13.28 -0.67 18.24
N GLN A 180 14.14 -1.61 18.66
CA GLN A 180 14.97 -1.45 19.85
C GLN A 180 15.94 -0.27 19.71
N LYS A 181 16.67 -0.18 18.59
CA LYS A 181 17.67 0.88 18.35
C LYS A 181 17.01 2.26 18.24
N LEU A 182 15.89 2.36 17.53
CA LEU A 182 15.15 3.62 17.34
C LEU A 182 14.50 4.09 18.65
N ALA A 183 13.91 3.18 19.44
CA ALA A 183 13.37 3.50 20.76
C ALA A 183 14.47 4.01 21.72
N GLY A 184 15.63 3.35 21.74
CA GLY A 184 16.78 3.77 22.54
C GLY A 184 17.35 5.14 22.15
N ALA A 185 17.13 5.60 20.92
CA ALA A 185 17.55 6.91 20.42
C ALA A 185 16.52 8.03 20.62
N GLY A 186 15.42 7.76 21.35
CA GLY A 186 14.35 8.75 21.59
C GLY A 186 13.47 9.01 20.37
N ALA A 187 13.42 8.10 19.39
CA ALA A 187 12.50 8.24 18.27
C ALA A 187 11.05 7.98 18.72
N THR A 188 10.19 8.99 18.59
CA THR A 188 8.75 8.91 18.83
C THR A 188 8.04 8.70 17.50
N GLY A 189 7.84 7.45 17.10
CA GLY A 189 7.07 7.07 15.91
C GLY A 189 6.16 5.89 16.23
N PRO A 190 5.05 5.70 15.49
CA PRO A 190 4.06 4.67 15.80
C PRO A 190 4.70 3.29 15.72
N THR A 191 4.91 2.68 16.88
CA THR A 191 5.09 1.24 17.04
C THR A 191 3.81 0.59 16.51
N SER A 192 3.95 -0.37 15.60
CA SER A 192 2.91 -1.32 15.13
C SER A 192 1.48 -1.11 15.67
N LEU A 193 0.50 -0.96 14.77
CA LEU A 193 -0.96 -0.83 15.05
C LEU A 193 -1.62 -2.07 15.71
N GLU A 194 -0.84 -2.92 16.37
CA GLU A 194 -1.28 -4.12 17.10
C GLU A 194 -0.61 -4.14 18.49
N ASP A 195 -0.86 -3.11 19.31
CA ASP A 195 -0.47 -3.09 20.72
C ASP A 195 -1.49 -3.86 21.57
N GLU A 196 -1.49 -5.20 21.46
CA GLU A 196 -1.99 -6.14 22.48
C GLU A 196 -1.12 -7.40 22.48
N VAL A 197 0.19 -7.25 22.68
CA VAL A 197 1.10 -8.37 22.98
C VAL A 197 1.72 -8.12 24.35
N ASP A 198 1.45 -9.03 25.30
CA ASP A 198 1.86 -8.95 26.70
C ASP A 198 3.36 -8.65 26.85
N SER A 199 3.70 -7.73 27.76
CA SER A 199 5.07 -7.25 27.98
C SER A 199 6.08 -8.35 28.32
N GLU A 200 5.63 -9.47 28.88
CA GLU A 200 6.46 -10.62 29.23
C GLU A 200 6.95 -11.39 27.99
N SER A 201 6.12 -11.49 26.94
CA SER A 201 6.50 -12.16 25.69
C SER A 201 7.50 -11.36 24.82
N ARG A 202 7.65 -10.05 25.06
CA ARG A 202 8.64 -9.20 24.39
C ARG A 202 10.06 -9.47 24.89
N GLU A 203 10.26 -9.69 26.20
CA GLU A 203 11.59 -9.94 26.75
C GLU A 203 12.14 -11.32 26.34
N GLU A 204 11.29 -12.36 26.30
CA GLU A 204 11.70 -13.69 25.83
C GLU A 204 11.99 -13.74 24.33
N ALA A 205 11.20 -13.05 23.49
CA ALA A 205 11.47 -12.92 22.07
C ALA A 205 12.79 -12.18 21.78
N TRP A 206 13.17 -11.22 22.63
CA TRP A 206 14.41 -10.45 22.49
C TRP A 206 15.65 -11.19 22.99
N ALA A 207 15.50 -12.21 23.85
CA ALA A 207 16.63 -12.98 24.38
C ALA A 207 17.39 -13.78 23.30
N GLY A 208 16.74 -14.11 22.18
CA GLY A 208 17.35 -14.79 21.02
C GLY A 208 18.05 -13.86 20.01
N LEU A 209 17.86 -12.54 20.12
CA LEU A 209 18.36 -11.54 19.15
C LEU A 209 19.82 -11.14 19.36
N HIS A 210 20.44 -11.51 20.48
CA HIS A 210 21.69 -10.91 20.97
C HIS A 210 22.95 -11.18 20.14
N SER A 211 22.90 -11.97 19.06
CA SER A 211 24.07 -12.23 18.20
C SER A 211 24.19 -11.29 17.00
N ALA A 212 23.10 -10.64 16.57
CA ALA A 212 23.09 -9.88 15.33
C ALA A 212 23.43 -8.41 15.56
N ASP A 213 24.40 -7.89 14.81
CA ASP A 213 24.75 -6.47 14.80
C ASP A 213 24.07 -5.75 13.64
N LEU A 214 23.67 -4.50 13.89
CA LEU A 214 22.93 -3.68 12.93
C LEU A 214 23.50 -2.26 12.90
N ASP A 215 24.08 -1.90 11.76
CA ASP A 215 24.69 -0.60 11.47
C ASP A 215 23.89 0.18 10.42
N GLY A 216 24.04 1.51 10.41
CA GLY A 216 23.41 2.40 9.42
C GLY A 216 21.95 2.77 9.71
N TRP A 217 21.41 2.35 10.85
CA TRP A 217 20.05 2.68 11.29
C TRP A 217 19.89 4.14 11.73
N GLN A 218 20.99 4.86 12.01
CA GLN A 218 20.98 6.21 12.58
C GLN A 218 20.33 7.26 11.66
N SER A 219 20.30 7.01 10.36
CA SER A 219 19.61 7.86 9.38
C SER A 219 18.10 7.67 9.35
N LEU A 220 17.56 6.66 10.04
CA LEU A 220 16.14 6.34 10.06
C LEU A 220 15.43 7.05 11.22
N GLY A 221 14.16 7.38 11.00
CA GLY A 221 13.27 7.97 12.01
C GLY A 221 12.30 6.96 12.61
N ALA A 222 11.87 5.99 11.81
CA ALA A 222 10.89 4.99 12.18
C ALA A 222 11.06 3.72 11.34
N VAL A 223 10.53 2.61 11.84
CA VAL A 223 10.34 1.36 11.09
C VAL A 223 8.86 1.01 11.16
N VAL A 224 8.27 0.62 10.04
CA VAL A 224 6.85 0.26 9.94
C VAL A 224 6.71 -1.05 9.19
N LEU A 225 6.09 -2.04 9.82
CA LEU A 225 5.64 -3.25 9.16
C LEU A 225 4.22 -3.05 8.62
N VAL A 226 4.01 -3.35 7.34
CA VAL A 226 2.71 -3.26 6.68
C VAL A 226 2.33 -4.61 6.10
N ASP A 227 1.41 -5.29 6.77
CA ASP A 227 0.88 -6.59 6.37
C ASP A 227 -0.60 -6.54 5.97
N GLN A 228 -1.13 -7.68 5.54
CA GLN A 228 -2.52 -7.86 5.12
C GLN A 228 -3.49 -8.14 6.29
N SER A 229 -3.04 -7.99 7.55
CA SER A 229 -3.93 -8.18 8.70
C SER A 229 -5.11 -7.21 8.64
N SER A 230 -6.29 -7.67 9.07
CA SER A 230 -7.49 -6.83 9.06
C SER A 230 -7.33 -5.63 9.99
N LEU A 231 -7.62 -4.43 9.48
CA LEU A 231 -7.44 -3.16 10.20
C LEU A 231 -8.37 -2.96 11.40
N GLY A 232 -9.41 -3.77 11.52
CA GLY A 232 -10.37 -3.65 12.60
C GLY A 232 -11.34 -4.81 12.62
N ARG A 233 -11.69 -5.22 13.84
CA ARG A 233 -12.66 -6.29 14.09
C ARG A 233 -14.11 -5.81 14.16
N THR A 234 -14.32 -4.48 14.10
CA THR A 234 -15.64 -3.87 14.29
C THR A 234 -16.08 -3.05 13.06
N PRO A 235 -17.39 -2.94 12.81
CA PRO A 235 -17.91 -2.23 11.64
C PRO A 235 -17.95 -0.69 11.78
N ARG A 236 -17.50 -0.15 12.92
CA ARG A 236 -17.56 1.29 13.19
C ARG A 236 -16.53 2.09 12.42
N SER A 237 -15.33 1.54 12.24
CA SER A 237 -14.30 2.20 11.43
C SER A 237 -14.59 2.00 9.94
N ASN A 238 -14.24 3.00 9.14
CA ASN A 238 -14.37 3.01 7.68
C ASN A 238 -13.23 3.84 7.07
N PRO A 239 -13.00 3.80 5.75
CA PRO A 239 -11.93 4.55 5.10
C PRO A 239 -11.92 6.04 5.46
N ALA A 240 -13.07 6.71 5.52
CA ALA A 240 -13.15 8.13 5.81
C ALA A 240 -12.76 8.49 7.26
N VAL A 241 -13.12 7.66 8.23
CA VAL A 241 -12.68 7.82 9.62
C VAL A 241 -11.19 7.54 9.72
N TYR A 242 -10.71 6.48 9.07
CA TYR A 242 -9.30 6.07 9.12
C TYR A 242 -8.35 7.17 8.65
N VAL A 243 -8.66 7.82 7.52
CA VAL A 243 -7.85 8.93 6.98
C VAL A 243 -8.21 10.30 7.59
N GLY A 244 -9.15 10.32 8.53
CA GLY A 244 -9.66 11.54 9.17
C GLY A 244 -10.44 12.48 8.24
N ALA A 245 -10.90 12.03 7.07
CA ALA A 245 -11.74 12.83 6.16
C ALA A 245 -13.15 13.06 6.74
N PHE A 246 -13.62 12.15 7.58
CA PHE A 246 -14.98 12.19 8.12
C PHE A 246 -15.27 13.44 8.95
N ASP A 247 -14.29 13.97 9.69
CA ASP A 247 -14.45 15.20 10.47
C ASP A 247 -14.68 16.42 9.58
N ASP A 248 -13.93 16.52 8.48
CA ASP A 248 -14.09 17.59 7.50
C ASP A 248 -15.43 17.48 6.78
N ILE A 249 -15.88 16.27 6.46
CA ILE A 249 -17.21 16.02 5.87
C ILE A 249 -18.31 16.53 6.81
N ARG A 250 -18.24 16.20 8.10
CA ARG A 250 -19.22 16.67 9.10
C ARG A 250 -19.24 18.19 9.24
N GLU A 251 -18.07 18.84 9.17
CA GLU A 251 -17.99 20.31 9.18
C GLU A 251 -18.70 20.92 7.95
N VAL A 252 -18.62 20.31 6.77
CA VAL A 252 -19.32 20.78 5.57
C VAL A 252 -20.84 20.71 5.75
N PHE A 253 -21.36 19.58 6.25
CA PHE A 253 -22.80 19.41 6.49
C PHE A 253 -23.34 20.40 7.53
N ALA A 254 -22.62 20.58 8.65
CA ALA A 254 -23.01 21.53 9.69
C ALA A 254 -22.97 23.00 9.24
N ALA A 255 -22.18 23.32 8.21
CA ALA A 255 -22.13 24.65 7.63
C ALA A 255 -23.26 24.92 6.61
N SER A 256 -24.09 23.93 6.28
CA SER A 256 -25.21 24.11 5.35
C SER A 256 -26.33 24.96 5.96
N PRO A 257 -27.06 25.75 5.15
CA PRO A 257 -28.19 26.55 5.64
C PRO A 257 -29.23 25.71 6.39
N GLU A 258 -29.57 24.53 5.85
CA GLU A 258 -30.55 23.63 6.46
C GLU A 258 -30.09 23.10 7.84
N ALA A 259 -28.80 22.80 8.00
CA ALA A 259 -28.26 22.41 9.30
C ALA A 259 -28.26 23.58 10.29
N GLN A 260 -27.92 24.79 9.84
CA GLN A 260 -27.89 25.99 10.67
C GLN A 260 -29.28 26.38 11.17
N ASP A 261 -30.29 26.35 10.30
CA ASP A 261 -31.69 26.64 10.65
C ASP A 261 -32.22 25.65 11.70
N ARG A 262 -31.75 24.40 11.67
CA ARG A 262 -32.10 23.35 12.64
C ARG A 262 -31.18 23.30 13.87
N GLY A 263 -30.17 24.18 13.97
CA GLY A 263 -29.22 24.20 15.09
C GLY A 263 -28.31 22.97 15.19
N LEU A 264 -28.03 22.31 14.06
CA LEU A 264 -27.26 21.07 14.00
C LEU A 264 -25.75 21.35 13.87
N ALA A 265 -25.00 21.04 14.94
CA ALA A 265 -23.55 21.13 14.96
C ALA A 265 -22.88 19.91 14.27
N PRO A 266 -21.55 19.93 13.99
CA PRO A 266 -20.84 18.79 13.40
C PRO A 266 -21.01 17.47 14.17
N GLY A 267 -21.29 17.55 15.48
CA GLY A 267 -21.59 16.40 16.33
C GLY A 267 -22.88 15.66 15.93
N ALA A 268 -23.87 16.34 15.37
CA ALA A 268 -25.11 15.73 14.88
C ALA A 268 -24.87 14.83 13.66
N PHE A 269 -23.84 15.13 12.88
CA PHE A 269 -23.43 14.37 11.70
C PHE A 269 -22.41 13.28 12.02
N SER A 270 -22.14 13.01 13.31
CA SER A 270 -21.27 11.91 13.72
C SER A 270 -22.11 10.69 14.09
N PHE A 271 -21.89 9.56 13.41
CA PHE A 271 -22.49 8.29 13.80
C PHE A 271 -21.97 7.74 15.14
N ASN A 272 -20.98 8.38 15.76
CA ASN A 272 -20.52 8.05 17.12
C ASN A 272 -21.18 8.93 18.20
N SER A 273 -22.01 9.90 17.80
CA SER A 273 -22.65 10.84 18.72
C SER A 273 -24.11 10.48 18.93
N ALA A 274 -24.55 10.50 20.20
CA ALA A 274 -25.94 10.29 20.57
C ALA A 274 -26.91 11.26 19.88
N GLN A 275 -26.43 12.44 19.48
CA GLN A 275 -27.24 13.48 18.83
C GLN A 275 -27.82 13.02 17.49
N GLY A 276 -27.06 12.27 16.68
CA GLY A 276 -27.50 11.86 15.35
C GLY A 276 -27.52 10.37 15.08
N GLN A 277 -26.79 9.57 15.87
CA GLN A 277 -26.68 8.13 15.64
C GLN A 277 -28.04 7.42 15.79
N CYS A 278 -28.23 6.35 15.01
CA CYS A 278 -29.34 5.43 15.16
C CYS A 278 -29.36 4.85 16.59
N GLU A 279 -30.53 4.90 17.24
CA GLU A 279 -30.69 4.45 18.63
C GLU A 279 -30.49 2.95 18.81
N ARG A 280 -30.87 2.16 17.80
CA ARG A 280 -30.82 0.69 17.85
C ARG A 280 -29.39 0.16 17.80
N CYS A 281 -28.66 0.50 16.73
CA CYS A 281 -27.28 0.01 16.53
C CYS A 281 -26.22 0.96 17.11
N ARG A 282 -26.62 2.07 17.75
CA ARG A 282 -25.72 3.11 18.26
C ARG A 282 -24.70 3.54 17.20
N GLY A 283 -25.20 3.76 15.99
CA GLY A 283 -24.44 4.19 14.81
C GLY A 283 -23.48 3.17 14.20
N ALA A 284 -23.45 1.92 14.69
CA ALA A 284 -22.66 0.87 14.04
C ALA A 284 -23.18 0.51 12.63
N GLY A 285 -24.47 0.68 12.38
CA GLY A 285 -25.15 0.25 11.15
C GLY A 285 -25.41 -1.26 11.06
N PHE A 286 -24.76 -2.05 11.91
CA PHE A 286 -24.82 -3.51 11.93
C PHE A 286 -25.05 -4.03 13.35
N GLU A 287 -25.65 -5.21 13.46
CA GLU A 287 -25.78 -5.99 14.68
C GLU A 287 -24.89 -7.24 14.54
N LYS A 288 -24.10 -7.54 15.58
CA LYS A 288 -23.24 -8.73 15.63
C LYS A 288 -24.08 -9.91 16.13
N ILE A 289 -24.10 -11.00 15.36
CA ILE A 289 -24.69 -12.28 15.76
C ILE A 289 -23.54 -13.22 16.08
N GLU A 290 -23.47 -13.65 17.33
CA GLU A 290 -22.47 -14.60 17.79
C GLU A 290 -22.86 -16.02 17.40
N MET A 291 -21.91 -16.73 16.79
CA MET A 291 -22.10 -18.09 16.30
C MET A 291 -21.25 -19.05 17.12
N GLN A 292 -21.81 -20.18 17.55
CA GLN A 292 -21.11 -21.09 18.48
C GLN A 292 -19.92 -21.84 17.86
N PHE A 293 -19.98 -22.13 16.55
CA PHE A 293 -18.99 -22.96 15.84
C PHE A 293 -18.43 -22.30 14.57
N LEU A 294 -18.92 -21.11 14.24
CA LEU A 294 -18.56 -20.36 13.04
C LEU A 294 -18.10 -18.97 13.44
N SER A 295 -17.46 -18.26 12.51
CA SER A 295 -17.14 -16.86 12.71
C SER A 295 -18.42 -16.03 12.85
N ASP A 296 -18.35 -15.02 13.74
CA ASP A 296 -19.46 -14.11 13.99
C ASP A 296 -19.92 -13.42 12.71
N VAL A 297 -21.23 -13.21 12.59
CA VAL A 297 -21.84 -12.60 11.41
C VAL A 297 -22.36 -11.22 11.75
N PHE A 298 -22.09 -10.24 10.89
CA PHE A 298 -22.63 -8.89 11.00
C PHE A 298 -23.84 -8.74 10.07
N VAL A 299 -25.01 -8.53 10.65
CA VAL A 299 -26.24 -8.27 9.88
C VAL A 299 -26.57 -6.78 9.90
N ARG A 300 -27.17 -6.26 8.83
CA ARG A 300 -27.61 -4.85 8.79
C ARG A 300 -28.63 -4.59 9.89
N CYS A 301 -28.52 -3.44 10.55
CA CYS A 301 -29.48 -3.04 11.56
C CYS A 301 -30.90 -2.92 10.94
N PRO A 302 -31.94 -3.54 11.51
CA PRO A 302 -33.28 -3.54 10.93
C PRO A 302 -33.94 -2.15 10.93
N VAL A 303 -33.48 -1.23 11.79
CA VAL A 303 -34.06 0.11 11.92
C VAL A 303 -33.46 1.08 10.89
N CYS A 304 -32.13 1.21 10.86
CA CYS A 304 -31.48 2.15 9.96
C CYS A 304 -31.02 1.52 8.64
N GLN A 305 -31.10 0.19 8.47
CA GLN A 305 -30.68 -0.54 7.26
C GLN A 305 -29.23 -0.30 6.83
N GLY A 306 -28.36 -0.06 7.82
CA GLY A 306 -26.95 0.29 7.59
C GLY A 306 -26.65 1.78 7.52
N ARG A 307 -27.67 2.66 7.47
CA ARG A 307 -27.50 4.12 7.33
C ARG A 307 -26.89 4.84 8.53
N ARG A 308 -26.78 4.17 9.69
CA ARG A 308 -26.14 4.65 10.94
C ARG A 308 -26.77 5.86 11.63
N TYR A 309 -27.69 6.60 11.00
CA TYR A 309 -28.29 7.82 11.55
C TYR A 309 -29.79 7.70 11.83
N ARG A 310 -30.31 8.69 12.57
CA ARG A 310 -31.73 9.00 12.70
C ARG A 310 -32.22 9.75 11.45
N GLU A 311 -33.51 9.62 11.13
CA GLU A 311 -34.08 10.18 9.90
C GLU A 311 -33.91 11.70 9.78
N HIS A 312 -34.13 12.46 10.86
CA HIS A 312 -34.02 13.93 10.85
C HIS A 312 -32.61 14.46 10.49
N ILE A 313 -31.56 13.64 10.64
CA ILE A 313 -30.20 13.97 10.19
C ILE A 313 -30.06 13.73 8.68
N LEU A 314 -30.69 12.67 8.17
CA LEU A 314 -30.66 12.29 6.75
C LEU A 314 -31.50 13.22 5.87
N GLU A 315 -32.44 13.93 6.46
CA GLU A 315 -33.18 15.01 5.79
C GLU A 315 -32.29 16.17 5.37
N VAL A 316 -31.18 16.42 6.09
CA VAL A 316 -30.24 17.49 5.74
C VAL A 316 -29.44 17.08 4.51
N LYS A 317 -29.66 17.78 3.40
CA LYS A 317 -28.99 17.49 2.13
C LYS A 317 -28.24 18.70 1.61
N ILE A 318 -27.02 18.47 1.13
CA ILE A 318 -26.18 19.51 0.53
C ILE A 318 -26.04 19.29 -0.97
N ARG A 319 -25.93 20.38 -1.73
CA ARG A 319 -25.64 20.35 -3.16
C ARG A 319 -24.41 21.20 -3.44
N PRO A 320 -23.43 20.73 -4.24
CA PRO A 320 -22.29 21.54 -4.59
C PRO A 320 -22.73 22.78 -5.38
N PRO A 321 -22.16 23.97 -5.09
CA PRO A 321 -22.52 25.21 -5.76
C PRO A 321 -22.01 25.28 -7.21
N SER A 322 -20.92 24.57 -7.54
CA SER A 322 -20.39 24.47 -8.90
C SER A 322 -20.70 23.12 -9.54
N GLU A 323 -20.84 23.12 -10.86
CA GLU A 323 -20.94 21.90 -11.67
C GLU A 323 -19.68 21.03 -11.50
N THR A 324 -19.86 19.72 -11.47
CA THR A 324 -18.79 18.72 -11.36
C THR A 324 -18.79 17.82 -12.60
N SER A 325 -17.80 16.95 -12.76
CA SER A 325 -17.77 15.97 -13.87
C SER A 325 -18.90 14.92 -13.81
N LEU A 326 -19.50 14.70 -12.63
CA LEU A 326 -20.75 13.97 -12.40
C LEU A 326 -21.98 14.71 -12.94
N GLY A 327 -21.83 15.94 -13.45
CA GLY A 327 -22.90 16.79 -13.95
C GLY A 327 -23.43 17.74 -12.87
N ARG A 328 -24.76 17.87 -12.78
CA ARG A 328 -25.45 18.64 -11.74
C ARG A 328 -25.92 17.65 -10.65
N PRO A 329 -25.05 17.25 -9.71
CA PRO A 329 -25.37 16.17 -8.79
C PRO A 329 -26.60 16.51 -7.94
N ASP A 330 -27.37 15.46 -7.64
CA ASP A 330 -28.47 15.55 -6.69
C ASP A 330 -27.98 16.01 -5.31
N ALA A 331 -28.90 16.53 -4.50
CA ALA A 331 -28.55 16.89 -3.13
C ALA A 331 -28.31 15.59 -2.33
N TRP A 332 -27.17 15.49 -1.66
CA TRP A 332 -26.75 14.31 -0.90
C TRP A 332 -26.88 14.55 0.59
N SER A 333 -27.47 13.57 1.28
CA SER A 333 -27.38 13.43 2.73
C SER A 333 -26.01 12.87 3.13
N ILE A 334 -25.72 12.87 4.43
CA ILE A 334 -24.47 12.28 4.92
C ILE A 334 -24.39 10.76 4.67
N ASP A 335 -25.53 10.07 4.64
CA ASP A 335 -25.58 8.65 4.28
C ASP A 335 -25.29 8.43 2.80
N ASP A 336 -25.81 9.29 1.92
CA ASP A 336 -25.51 9.23 0.48
C ASP A 336 -24.00 9.37 0.24
N VAL A 337 -23.34 10.29 0.95
CA VAL A 337 -21.87 10.44 0.93
C VAL A 337 -21.16 9.18 1.41
N LEU A 338 -21.61 8.58 2.53
CA LEU A 338 -21.01 7.36 3.07
C LEU A 338 -21.26 6.13 2.18
N ALA A 339 -22.35 6.12 1.43
CA ALA A 339 -22.73 5.04 0.53
C ALA A 339 -22.06 5.13 -0.84
N ALA A 340 -21.61 6.33 -1.24
CA ALA A 340 -20.94 6.59 -2.52
C ALA A 340 -19.50 6.05 -2.54
N PRO A 341 -18.98 5.69 -3.74
CA PRO A 341 -17.55 5.48 -3.96
C PRO A 341 -16.72 6.69 -3.51
N VAL A 342 -15.51 6.44 -3.03
CA VAL A 342 -14.56 7.48 -2.60
C VAL A 342 -14.27 8.47 -3.72
N GLU A 343 -14.15 8.00 -4.96
CA GLU A 343 -13.91 8.85 -6.13
C GLU A 343 -15.07 9.82 -6.38
N ASP A 344 -16.31 9.35 -6.30
CA ASP A 344 -17.51 10.17 -6.47
C ASP A 344 -17.66 11.18 -5.34
N ALA A 345 -17.41 10.77 -4.10
CA ALA A 345 -17.43 11.67 -2.95
C ALA A 345 -16.33 12.75 -3.04
N ARG A 346 -15.11 12.38 -3.46
CA ARG A 346 -14.03 13.33 -3.72
C ARG A 346 -14.49 14.39 -4.72
N GLU A 347 -15.12 13.95 -5.80
CA GLU A 347 -15.59 14.87 -6.84
C GLU A 347 -16.74 15.77 -6.36
N PHE A 348 -17.69 15.20 -5.63
CA PHE A 348 -18.78 15.93 -5.01
C PHE A 348 -18.27 17.06 -4.09
N PHE A 349 -17.30 16.77 -3.21
CA PHE A 349 -16.72 17.79 -2.33
C PHE A 349 -15.84 18.79 -3.05
N ALA A 350 -15.25 18.45 -4.21
CA ALA A 350 -14.49 19.39 -5.04
C ALA A 350 -15.35 20.54 -5.57
N GLY A 351 -16.68 20.36 -5.62
CA GLY A 351 -17.62 21.42 -5.96
C GLY A 351 -17.77 22.52 -4.90
N PHE A 352 -17.36 22.28 -3.65
CA PHE A 352 -17.45 23.26 -2.54
C PHE A 352 -16.13 24.03 -2.37
N ARG A 353 -15.70 24.73 -3.42
CA ARG A 353 -14.36 25.38 -3.50
C ARG A 353 -14.07 26.37 -2.37
N ASP A 354 -15.08 27.10 -1.92
CA ASP A 354 -14.94 28.12 -0.87
C ASP A 354 -14.87 27.51 0.54
N SER A 355 -15.28 26.25 0.71
CA SER A 355 -15.23 25.56 2.01
C SER A 355 -13.83 25.03 2.29
N LYS A 356 -13.21 25.54 3.36
CA LYS A 356 -11.92 25.02 3.86
C LYS A 356 -12.04 23.55 4.27
N ALA A 357 -13.15 23.17 4.90
CA ALA A 357 -13.40 21.79 5.30
C ALA A 357 -13.52 20.88 4.07
N ALA A 358 -14.29 21.29 3.05
CA ALA A 358 -14.41 20.48 1.82
C ALA A 358 -13.06 20.29 1.12
N ARG A 359 -12.21 21.32 1.04
CA ARG A 359 -10.86 21.19 0.48
C ARG A 359 -9.99 20.19 1.25
N ARG A 360 -10.06 20.17 2.58
CA ARG A 360 -9.35 19.17 3.40
C ARG A 360 -9.92 17.77 3.21
N ALA A 361 -11.25 17.62 3.13
CA ALA A 361 -11.90 16.35 2.81
C ALA A 361 -11.42 15.82 1.44
N VAL A 362 -11.43 16.66 0.40
CA VAL A 362 -10.95 16.30 -0.94
C VAL A 362 -9.48 15.88 -0.93
N ALA A 363 -8.62 16.59 -0.21
CA ALA A 363 -7.21 16.23 -0.10
C ALA A 363 -7.03 14.82 0.50
N LYS A 364 -7.77 14.51 1.58
CA LYS A 364 -7.71 13.19 2.23
C LYS A 364 -8.33 12.07 1.39
N LEU A 365 -9.46 12.34 0.72
CA LEU A 365 -10.09 11.37 -0.18
C LEU A 365 -9.24 11.12 -1.43
N THR A 366 -8.50 12.12 -1.91
CA THR A 366 -7.54 11.95 -3.01
C THR A 366 -6.47 10.92 -2.67
N LEU A 367 -5.97 10.89 -1.43
CA LEU A 367 -4.98 9.89 -1.01
C LEU A 367 -5.50 8.46 -1.12
N LEU A 368 -6.79 8.23 -0.80
CA LEU A 368 -7.44 6.93 -1.00
C LEU A 368 -7.51 6.55 -2.48
N CYS A 369 -7.88 7.49 -3.36
CA CYS A 369 -7.87 7.25 -4.81
C CYS A 369 -6.47 6.92 -5.32
N GLU A 370 -5.44 7.62 -4.82
CA GLU A 370 -4.05 7.46 -5.22
C GLU A 370 -3.45 6.09 -4.88
N VAL A 371 -3.91 5.46 -3.79
CA VAL A 371 -3.54 4.07 -3.46
C VAL A 371 -4.43 3.03 -4.15
N GLY A 372 -5.35 3.45 -5.03
CA GLY A 372 -6.24 2.56 -5.76
C GLY A 372 -7.53 2.18 -5.03
N LEU A 373 -7.88 2.88 -3.94
CA LEU A 373 -9.09 2.60 -3.14
C LEU A 373 -10.27 3.50 -3.52
N GLY A 374 -10.24 4.13 -4.69
CA GLY A 374 -11.29 5.05 -5.16
C GLY A 374 -12.67 4.40 -5.33
N TYR A 375 -12.71 3.09 -5.60
CA TYR A 375 -13.95 2.32 -5.79
C TYR A 375 -14.64 1.92 -4.47
N LEU A 376 -13.92 1.96 -3.34
CA LEU A 376 -14.49 1.63 -2.05
C LEU A 376 -15.55 2.65 -1.67
N ARG A 377 -16.58 2.21 -0.95
CA ARG A 377 -17.54 3.17 -0.38
C ARG A 377 -16.90 3.91 0.79
N VAL A 378 -17.13 5.21 0.88
CA VAL A 378 -16.58 6.10 1.93
C VAL A 378 -16.85 5.55 3.35
N GLY A 379 -18.05 5.01 3.56
CA GLY A 379 -18.51 4.42 4.81
C GLY A 379 -18.41 2.89 4.90
N GLN A 380 -17.70 2.23 3.98
CA GLN A 380 -17.52 0.78 3.98
C GLN A 380 -16.85 0.32 5.30
N PRO A 381 -17.43 -0.64 6.03
CA PRO A 381 -16.81 -1.15 7.25
C PRO A 381 -15.40 -1.73 7.00
N VAL A 382 -14.40 -1.32 7.78
CA VAL A 382 -13.01 -1.81 7.59
C VAL A 382 -12.86 -3.33 7.77
N ASN A 383 -13.73 -3.95 8.56
CA ASN A 383 -13.74 -5.40 8.78
C ASN A 383 -14.28 -6.20 7.58
N THR A 384 -14.81 -5.51 6.56
CA THR A 384 -15.25 -6.12 5.29
C THR A 384 -14.25 -5.93 4.15
N LEU A 385 -13.13 -5.27 4.42
CA LEU A 385 -12.09 -5.04 3.42
C LEU A 385 -11.29 -6.33 3.17
N SER A 386 -10.87 -6.53 1.93
CA SER A 386 -9.90 -7.58 1.61
C SER A 386 -8.54 -7.29 2.26
N GLY A 387 -7.66 -8.30 2.31
CA GLY A 387 -6.29 -8.13 2.83
C GLY A 387 -5.52 -7.04 2.08
N GLY A 388 -5.58 -7.07 0.74
CA GLY A 388 -4.96 -6.05 -0.11
C GLY A 388 -5.58 -4.65 0.01
N GLU A 389 -6.89 -4.54 0.29
CA GLU A 389 -7.53 -3.26 0.59
C GLU A 389 -7.08 -2.71 1.95
N SER A 390 -7.03 -3.56 2.98
CA SER A 390 -6.56 -3.19 4.31
C SER A 390 -5.12 -2.71 4.29
N GLN A 391 -4.27 -3.41 3.55
CA GLN A 391 -2.88 -3.04 3.35
C GLN A 391 -2.72 -1.67 2.68
N ARG A 392 -3.43 -1.44 1.56
CA ARG A 392 -3.41 -0.14 0.87
C ARG A 392 -3.94 0.98 1.76
N LEU A 393 -4.93 0.72 2.61
CA LEU A 393 -5.45 1.70 3.56
C LEU A 393 -4.41 2.05 4.65
N LYS A 394 -3.66 1.08 5.18
CA LYS A 394 -2.53 1.31 6.11
C LYS A 394 -1.48 2.27 5.53
N LEU A 395 -1.25 2.23 4.22
CA LEU A 395 -0.27 3.10 3.54
C LEU A 395 -0.70 4.55 3.42
N VAL A 396 -2.00 4.84 3.46
CA VAL A 396 -2.50 6.21 3.27
C VAL A 396 -2.01 7.16 4.34
N SER A 397 -1.98 6.73 5.61
CA SER A 397 -1.53 7.55 6.73
C SER A 397 -0.07 8.00 6.55
N HIS A 398 0.78 7.11 6.05
CA HIS A 398 2.19 7.42 5.81
C HIS A 398 2.38 8.32 4.59
N LEU A 399 1.63 8.11 3.51
CA LEU A 399 1.65 9.03 2.36
C LEU A 399 1.19 10.44 2.76
N ALA A 400 0.22 10.56 3.67
CA ALA A 400 -0.27 11.83 4.18
C ALA A 400 0.82 12.59 4.97
N GLU A 401 1.55 11.89 5.84
CA GLU A 401 2.68 12.44 6.60
C GLU A 401 3.80 12.93 5.68
N SER A 402 4.17 12.14 4.67
CA SER A 402 5.19 12.50 3.68
C SER A 402 4.76 13.71 2.85
N ALA A 403 3.48 13.79 2.45
CA ALA A 403 2.95 14.93 1.70
C ALA A 403 2.93 16.22 2.54
N ALA A 404 2.64 16.14 3.84
CA ALA A 404 2.68 17.27 4.76
C ALA A 404 4.11 17.80 4.98
N ALA A 405 5.10 16.91 5.06
CA ALA A 405 6.52 17.27 5.18
C ALA A 405 7.05 18.01 3.92
N ILE A 406 6.55 17.66 2.74
CA ILE A 406 6.98 18.26 1.46
C ILE A 406 6.28 19.61 1.19
N SER A 407 5.06 19.81 1.70
CA SER A 407 4.23 20.97 1.34
C SER A 407 4.38 22.20 2.25
N GLY A 408 5.20 22.14 3.31
CA GLY A 408 5.53 23.30 4.15
C GLY A 408 4.33 24.04 4.75
N GLY A 409 3.15 23.39 4.79
CA GLY A 409 1.88 24.07 4.95
C GLY A 409 0.94 23.38 5.93
N GLY A 410 0.81 23.97 7.12
CA GLY A 410 -0.35 23.79 8.00
C GLY A 410 -0.20 22.73 9.09
N ALA A 411 -0.07 23.20 10.32
CA ALA A 411 0.00 22.40 11.54
C ALA A 411 -1.18 21.41 11.70
N PRO A 412 -0.92 20.17 12.15
CA PRO A 412 -1.95 19.35 12.79
C PRO A 412 -2.40 20.04 14.09
N ARG A 413 -3.71 19.98 14.41
CA ARG A 413 -4.22 20.51 15.68
C ARG A 413 -3.73 19.66 16.85
N LYS A 414 -3.23 20.38 17.87
CA LYS A 414 -3.20 20.13 19.33
C LYS A 414 -4.14 18.98 19.69
N ASP A 415 -3.63 17.77 19.97
CA ASP A 415 -3.48 17.30 21.36
C ASP A 415 -2.48 16.14 21.53
N ALA A 416 -1.47 16.00 20.64
CA ALA A 416 -0.40 15.00 20.85
C ALA A 416 1.00 15.37 20.32
N THR A 417 1.23 16.61 19.87
CA THR A 417 2.42 16.93 19.05
C THR A 417 3.03 18.31 19.34
N GLU A 418 3.20 18.68 20.61
CA GLU A 418 4.03 19.87 20.95
C GLU A 418 5.55 19.61 20.88
N ALA A 419 6.00 18.37 20.64
CA ALA A 419 7.42 18.06 20.47
C ALA A 419 7.93 18.04 19.00
N LEU A 420 7.04 18.11 18.00
CA LEU A 420 7.38 17.70 16.62
C LEU A 420 7.38 18.84 15.57
N ALA A 421 7.34 20.10 15.98
CA ALA A 421 7.29 21.25 15.05
C ALA A 421 8.66 21.73 14.54
N GLY A 422 9.76 21.09 14.96
CA GLY A 422 11.13 21.42 14.54
C GLY A 422 11.92 20.26 13.91
N ALA A 423 11.29 19.10 13.71
CA ALA A 423 11.99 17.91 13.22
C ALA A 423 11.94 17.84 11.69
N VAL A 424 13.12 17.83 11.05
CA VAL A 424 13.28 17.17 9.75
C VAL A 424 12.74 15.76 9.94
N THR A 425 11.64 15.41 9.25
CA THR A 425 11.06 14.07 9.35
C THR A 425 12.09 13.08 8.80
N ARG A 426 12.78 12.38 9.70
CA ARG A 426 13.78 11.39 9.31
C ARG A 426 13.09 10.28 8.50
N PRO A 427 13.76 9.71 7.48
CA PRO A 427 13.21 8.64 6.67
C PRO A 427 12.66 7.46 7.47
N THR A 428 11.43 7.05 7.15
CA THR A 428 10.87 5.75 7.57
C THR A 428 11.40 4.59 6.73
N PHE A 429 11.62 3.43 7.37
CA PHE A 429 11.91 2.15 6.74
C PHE A 429 10.66 1.27 6.74
N PHE A 430 10.07 1.03 5.57
CA PHE A 430 8.87 0.22 5.42
C PHE A 430 9.22 -1.23 5.11
N LEU A 431 8.60 -2.14 5.85
CA LEU A 431 8.70 -3.58 5.69
C LEU A 431 7.35 -4.11 5.18
N PHE A 432 7.36 -4.87 4.10
CA PHE A 432 6.18 -5.53 3.55
C PHE A 432 6.39 -7.03 3.47
N ASP A 433 5.36 -7.78 3.83
CA ASP A 433 5.36 -9.24 3.79
C ASP A 433 4.32 -9.69 2.77
N GLU A 434 4.78 -10.19 1.63
CA GLU A 434 3.97 -10.67 0.49
C GLU A 434 2.78 -9.75 0.13
N PRO A 435 3.03 -8.46 -0.15
CA PRO A 435 1.98 -7.49 -0.36
C PRO A 435 1.13 -7.75 -1.61
N THR A 436 1.56 -8.59 -2.55
CA THR A 436 0.79 -8.93 -3.75
C THR A 436 -0.12 -10.15 -3.60
N THR A 437 -0.09 -10.84 -2.46
CA THR A 437 -0.96 -12.00 -2.21
C THR A 437 -2.43 -11.61 -2.38
N GLY A 438 -3.12 -12.31 -3.29
CA GLY A 438 -4.53 -12.05 -3.60
C GLY A 438 -4.80 -10.78 -4.42
N LEU A 439 -3.78 -10.14 -5.00
CA LEU A 439 -3.95 -8.97 -5.88
C LEU A 439 -3.95 -9.34 -7.36
N HIS A 440 -4.87 -8.76 -8.12
CA HIS A 440 -4.86 -8.83 -9.58
C HIS A 440 -3.66 -8.05 -10.17
N PHE A 441 -3.20 -8.41 -11.37
CA PHE A 441 -2.08 -7.75 -12.06
C PHE A 441 -2.18 -6.21 -12.07
N ASP A 442 -3.38 -5.69 -12.30
CA ASP A 442 -3.59 -4.24 -12.32
C ASP A 442 -3.48 -3.59 -10.94
N ASP A 443 -3.87 -4.31 -9.88
CA ASP A 443 -3.68 -3.87 -8.49
C ASP A 443 -2.20 -3.91 -8.10
N VAL A 444 -1.43 -4.92 -8.55
CA VAL A 444 0.03 -4.97 -8.38
C VAL A 444 0.69 -3.74 -9.02
N ARG A 445 0.25 -3.33 -10.22
CA ARG A 445 0.73 -2.12 -10.89
C ARG A 445 0.48 -0.85 -10.05
N VAL A 446 -0.70 -0.73 -9.43
CA VAL A 446 -1.02 0.41 -8.56
C VAL A 446 -0.18 0.39 -7.29
N LEU A 447 -0.03 -0.77 -6.65
CA LEU A 447 0.79 -0.94 -5.46
C LEU A 447 2.27 -0.58 -5.73
N LEU A 448 2.82 -1.02 -6.86
CA LEU A 448 4.17 -0.64 -7.27
C LEU A 448 4.32 0.87 -7.42
N ALA A 449 3.34 1.56 -7.99
CA ALA A 449 3.36 3.02 -8.07
C ALA A 449 3.39 3.68 -6.69
N VAL A 450 2.68 3.11 -5.70
CA VAL A 450 2.74 3.56 -4.30
C VAL A 450 4.14 3.36 -3.70
N PHE A 451 4.75 2.19 -3.87
CA PHE A 451 6.12 1.95 -3.40
C PHE A 451 7.12 2.93 -4.00
N GLN A 452 7.03 3.18 -5.30
CA GLN A 452 7.90 4.13 -5.99
C GLN A 452 7.77 5.55 -5.42
N ARG A 453 6.55 5.97 -5.06
CA ARG A 453 6.31 7.28 -4.42
C ARG A 453 6.88 7.36 -3.01
N LEU A 454 6.79 6.30 -2.22
CA LEU A 454 7.42 6.24 -0.89
C LEU A 454 8.94 6.41 -1.02
N VAL A 455 9.56 5.72 -1.98
CA VAL A 455 10.99 5.84 -2.24
C VAL A 455 11.37 7.22 -2.76
N ASP A 456 10.58 7.82 -3.67
CA ASP A 456 10.79 9.18 -4.17
C ASP A 456 10.67 10.24 -3.06
N ALA A 457 9.85 10.00 -2.03
CA ALA A 457 9.76 10.83 -0.84
C ALA A 457 10.94 10.66 0.13
N GLY A 458 11.91 9.78 -0.19
CA GLY A 458 13.12 9.55 0.58
C GLY A 458 13.00 8.46 1.64
N HIS A 459 11.93 7.66 1.61
CA HIS A 459 11.77 6.47 2.46
C HIS A 459 12.48 5.26 1.86
N SER A 460 12.73 4.25 2.69
CA SER A 460 13.25 2.96 2.23
C SER A 460 12.12 1.93 2.27
N VAL A 461 12.04 1.07 1.27
CA VAL A 461 10.99 0.05 1.16
C VAL A 461 11.67 -1.31 0.96
N LEU A 462 11.44 -2.25 1.87
CA LEU A 462 11.84 -3.64 1.74
C LEU A 462 10.61 -4.54 1.66
N VAL A 463 10.49 -5.31 0.58
CA VAL A 463 9.34 -6.18 0.31
C VAL A 463 9.78 -7.63 0.24
N ILE A 464 9.11 -8.53 0.96
CA ILE A 464 9.19 -9.98 0.71
C ILE A 464 8.25 -10.28 -0.44
N GLU A 465 8.77 -10.84 -1.53
CA GLU A 465 7.94 -11.11 -2.69
C GLU A 465 8.39 -12.34 -3.50
N HIS A 466 7.38 -12.91 -4.15
CA HIS A 466 7.52 -13.99 -5.13
C HIS A 466 6.99 -13.55 -6.51
N ASN A 467 6.23 -12.46 -6.58
CA ASN A 467 5.71 -11.93 -7.82
C ASN A 467 6.83 -11.33 -8.69
N LEU A 468 7.08 -11.93 -9.86
CA LEU A 468 8.16 -11.52 -10.75
C LEU A 468 8.04 -10.06 -11.24
N ASP A 469 6.83 -9.50 -11.32
CA ASP A 469 6.66 -8.10 -11.74
C ASP A 469 7.16 -7.13 -10.66
N VAL A 470 6.97 -7.47 -9.38
CA VAL A 470 7.53 -6.69 -8.27
C VAL A 470 9.05 -6.86 -8.20
N ILE A 471 9.53 -8.10 -8.32
CA ILE A 471 10.96 -8.41 -8.27
C ILE A 471 11.72 -7.67 -9.40
N ARG A 472 11.18 -7.64 -10.63
CA ARG A 472 11.76 -6.89 -11.75
C ARG A 472 11.77 -5.38 -11.52
N ALA A 473 10.77 -4.85 -10.83
CA ALA A 473 10.65 -3.42 -10.54
C ALA A 473 11.55 -2.95 -9.37
N ALA A 474 12.18 -3.87 -8.64
CA ALA A 474 13.07 -3.55 -7.54
C ALA A 474 14.36 -2.85 -8.01
N ASP A 475 14.88 -1.96 -7.17
CA ASP A 475 16.19 -1.34 -7.35
C ASP A 475 17.32 -2.30 -6.93
N TRP A 476 17.06 -3.14 -5.93
CA TRP A 476 17.99 -4.13 -5.39
C TRP A 476 17.25 -5.39 -4.94
N ILE A 477 17.86 -6.55 -5.10
CA ILE A 477 17.34 -7.85 -4.67
C ILE A 477 18.32 -8.48 -3.69
N LEU A 478 17.78 -9.07 -2.64
CA LEU A 478 18.46 -9.99 -1.74
C LEU A 478 17.81 -11.36 -1.91
N ASP A 479 18.54 -12.34 -2.42
CA ASP A 479 18.01 -13.68 -2.65
C ASP A 479 18.49 -14.66 -1.59
N LEU A 480 17.56 -15.22 -0.81
CA LEU A 480 17.86 -16.19 0.25
C LEU A 480 17.67 -17.64 -0.21
N GLY A 481 18.50 -18.52 0.32
CA GLY A 481 18.47 -19.94 -0.02
C GLY A 481 19.73 -20.65 0.47
N PRO A 482 20.30 -21.59 -0.31
CA PRO A 482 19.86 -22.03 -1.65
C PRO A 482 18.53 -22.81 -1.65
N ASP A 483 18.17 -23.46 -0.53
CA ASP A 483 16.95 -24.26 -0.42
C ASP A 483 16.12 -23.86 0.83
N ALA A 484 15.12 -24.66 1.17
CA ALA A 484 14.25 -24.47 2.32
C ALA A 484 14.77 -25.15 3.60
N GLY A 485 14.29 -24.69 4.76
CA GLY A 485 14.56 -25.35 6.04
C GLY A 485 16.04 -25.30 6.41
N ASP A 486 16.59 -26.42 6.87
CA ASP A 486 17.98 -26.47 7.35
C ASP A 486 19.00 -26.10 6.28
N GLU A 487 18.70 -26.34 4.99
CA GLU A 487 19.55 -25.99 3.84
C GLU A 487 19.36 -24.54 3.33
N GLY A 488 18.55 -23.75 4.03
CA GLY A 488 18.34 -22.33 3.75
C GLY A 488 19.23 -21.39 4.58
N GLY A 489 18.74 -20.17 4.77
CA GLY A 489 19.28 -19.20 5.71
C GLY A 489 20.58 -18.52 5.30
N GLN A 490 20.97 -18.61 4.03
CA GLN A 490 22.15 -17.94 3.46
C GLN A 490 21.73 -16.95 2.37
N LEU A 491 22.57 -15.94 2.13
CA LEU A 491 22.44 -15.06 0.98
C LEU A 491 23.05 -15.74 -0.24
N VAL A 492 22.24 -16.06 -1.24
CA VAL A 492 22.69 -16.68 -2.50
C VAL A 492 23.31 -15.62 -3.40
N VAL A 493 22.61 -14.50 -3.58
CA VAL A 493 23.08 -13.36 -4.38
C VAL A 493 22.39 -12.08 -3.91
N ALA A 494 23.10 -10.97 -4.01
CA ALA A 494 22.56 -9.63 -3.85
C ALA A 494 22.98 -8.75 -5.03
N GLY A 495 22.06 -7.95 -5.56
CA GLY A 495 22.34 -7.13 -6.73
C GLY A 495 21.10 -6.50 -7.36
N THR A 496 21.31 -5.83 -8.48
CA THR A 496 20.21 -5.40 -9.36
C THR A 496 19.49 -6.64 -9.94
N PRO A 497 18.25 -6.49 -10.43
CA PRO A 497 17.53 -7.61 -11.07
C PRO A 497 18.31 -8.29 -12.20
N ALA A 498 19.11 -7.54 -12.96
CA ALA A 498 19.96 -8.09 -14.01
C ALA A 498 21.12 -8.94 -13.45
N GLN A 499 21.72 -8.53 -12.34
CA GLN A 499 22.80 -9.29 -11.68
C GLN A 499 22.26 -10.58 -11.06
N VAL A 500 21.08 -10.54 -10.44
CA VAL A 500 20.42 -11.75 -9.91
C VAL A 500 20.02 -12.70 -11.04
N ALA A 501 19.48 -12.20 -12.15
CA ALA A 501 19.16 -13.02 -13.33
C ALA A 501 20.40 -13.71 -13.93
N ALA A 502 21.59 -13.12 -13.81
CA ALA A 502 22.85 -13.72 -14.25
C ALA A 502 23.38 -14.83 -13.31
N CYS A 503 22.90 -14.91 -12.07
CA CYS A 503 23.33 -15.91 -11.10
C CYS A 503 22.71 -17.28 -11.40
N GLU A 504 23.53 -18.30 -11.68
CA GLU A 504 23.04 -19.66 -11.97
C GLU A 504 22.49 -20.38 -10.72
N HIS A 505 23.05 -20.08 -9.54
CA HIS A 505 22.66 -20.69 -8.27
C HIS A 505 21.37 -20.11 -7.66
N SER A 506 20.83 -19.03 -8.23
CA SER A 506 19.60 -18.40 -7.76
C SER A 506 18.39 -18.96 -8.52
N HIS A 507 17.49 -19.63 -7.79
CA HIS A 507 16.19 -20.03 -8.36
C HIS A 507 15.41 -18.81 -8.85
N THR A 508 15.41 -17.72 -8.10
CA THR A 508 14.79 -16.46 -8.52
C THR A 508 15.42 -15.91 -9.80
N GLY A 509 16.75 -15.97 -9.92
CA GLY A 509 17.48 -15.59 -11.12
C GLY A 509 17.06 -16.39 -12.37
N GLN A 510 16.84 -17.70 -12.23
CA GLN A 510 16.36 -18.56 -13.30
C GLN A 510 14.99 -18.10 -13.84
N PHE A 511 14.00 -17.88 -12.96
CA PHE A 511 12.67 -17.41 -13.37
C PHE A 511 12.67 -15.96 -13.92
N LEU A 512 13.56 -15.10 -13.43
CA LEU A 512 13.73 -13.75 -13.96
C LEU A 512 14.21 -13.74 -15.41
N ARG A 513 15.08 -14.69 -15.80
CA ARG A 513 15.52 -14.87 -17.19
C ARG A 513 14.40 -15.35 -18.11
N GLU A 514 13.63 -16.33 -17.66
CA GLU A 514 12.59 -16.98 -18.47
C GLU A 514 11.40 -16.06 -18.77
N GLY A 515 11.04 -15.20 -17.83
CA GLY A 515 9.89 -14.30 -18.00
C GLY A 515 10.20 -12.96 -18.69
N GLY A 516 11.39 -12.79 -19.29
CA GLY A 516 11.79 -11.60 -20.06
C GLY A 516 11.65 -11.72 -21.58
N GLY A 517 11.02 -12.79 -22.06
CA GLY A 517 10.82 -13.10 -23.50
C GLY A 517 9.59 -12.48 -24.13
#